data_AF-A0A534QGD7-F1
#
_entry.id   AF-A0A534QGD7-F1
#
_cell.length_a   1.000
_cell.length_b   1.000
_cell.length_c   1.000
_cell.angle_alpha   90.00
_cell.angle_beta   90.00
_cell.angle_gamma   90.00
#
_symmetry.space_group_name_H-M   'P 1'
#
loop_
_entity.id
_entity.type
_entity.pdbx_description
1 polymer ?
#
loop_
_entity_poly.entity_id
_entity_poly.type
_entity_poly.pdbx_seq_one_letter_code
_entity_poly.pdbx_strand_id
1 'polypeptide(L)'
;MNQRRAKWSQALATVLLIAGVSMLAVDALAGVHIKRTLRSTGVDDDARGQSVVVINHNGGRGRLVVHGAKLDPRSTFAVTLGGVRIGTLATNARGNGRARFSSRPGPRDQTLGTDPRGKHLEVADEDGEDVLDDDIPDDGVDPGEVACCLPDDGGSECEDRTADECGREGGSAPGPASCIPNPCGTTPPEDQEIGCCVPDDDGAECERTTETECSDRHGTKVDTCDPNPCTSSVPGIVRCCIPEHESGDDSGSGRGSGGGGSGGDDGGTPECEQLTAQHCMDEGGSPMDPGPCDPNPCPAAP
;
A
#
# COMPACT_ATOMS: atom_id res chain seq x y z
N MET A 1 2.67 -3.83 83.95
CA MET A 1 1.48 -4.58 84.44
C MET A 1 0.24 -4.06 83.73
N ASN A 2 -0.33 -4.92 82.87
CA ASN A 2 -1.75 -5.20 82.70
C ASN A 2 -2.82 -4.08 82.67
N GLN A 3 -3.64 -4.22 81.60
CA GLN A 3 -5.10 -4.09 81.56
C GLN A 3 -5.65 -2.68 81.27
N ARG A 4 -6.08 -2.45 80.02
CA ARG A 4 -7.48 -2.59 79.56
C ARG A 4 -8.43 -1.59 80.21
N ARG A 5 -9.04 -0.72 79.39
CA ARG A 5 -10.50 -0.60 79.25
C ARG A 5 -10.85 0.42 78.16
N ALA A 6 -11.49 -0.07 77.11
CA ALA A 6 -12.35 0.71 76.25
C ALA A 6 -13.48 1.35 77.06
N LYS A 7 -13.99 2.50 76.60
CA LYS A 7 -15.41 2.92 76.65
C LYS A 7 -15.54 4.30 75.96
N TRP A 8 -16.30 4.34 74.86
CA TRP A 8 -17.50 5.19 74.69
C TRP A 8 -17.19 6.61 74.22
N SER A 9 -17.98 7.35 73.44
CA SER A 9 -19.10 7.16 72.50
C SER A 9 -19.41 8.59 71.99
N GLN A 10 -20.06 8.71 70.83
CA GLN A 10 -20.74 9.93 70.32
C GLN A 10 -19.84 11.05 69.76
N ALA A 11 -19.77 11.21 68.44
CA ALA A 11 -20.73 11.90 67.56
C ALA A 11 -20.56 13.44 67.59
N LEU A 12 -20.07 13.99 66.49
CA LEU A 12 -20.38 15.34 66.04
C LEU A 12 -20.14 15.39 64.53
N ALA A 13 -21.24 15.63 63.82
CA ALA A 13 -21.28 15.88 62.40
C ALA A 13 -20.66 17.25 62.11
N THR A 14 -19.73 17.28 61.17
CA THR A 14 -19.28 18.53 60.54
C THR A 14 -19.52 18.38 59.06
N VAL A 15 -20.60 19.00 58.59
CA VAL A 15 -20.87 19.24 57.17
C VAL A 15 -19.80 20.23 56.70
N LEU A 16 -18.84 19.74 55.91
CA LEU A 16 -17.86 20.56 55.19
C LEU A 16 -18.25 20.57 53.72
N LEU A 17 -18.83 21.69 53.30
CA LEU A 17 -18.87 22.16 51.92
C LEU A 17 -17.43 22.21 51.40
N ILE A 18 -17.04 21.25 50.56
CA ILE A 18 -15.79 21.33 49.79
C ILE A 18 -16.14 21.70 48.37
N ALA A 19 -15.53 22.81 47.97
CA ALA A 19 -15.54 23.45 46.67
C ALA A 19 -15.44 22.47 45.51
N GLY A 20 -16.07 22.86 44.40
CA GLY A 20 -15.93 22.20 43.11
C GLY A 20 -14.47 21.97 42.78
N VAL A 21 -14.07 20.70 42.84
CA VAL A 21 -12.89 20.22 42.16
C VAL A 21 -13.30 20.13 40.71
N SER A 22 -12.94 21.16 39.95
CA SER A 22 -12.82 21.07 38.50
C SER A 22 -11.98 19.82 38.22
N MET A 23 -12.61 18.75 37.74
CA MET A 23 -11.88 17.65 37.14
C MET A 23 -11.20 18.24 35.91
N LEU A 24 -9.95 18.67 36.06
CA LEU A 24 -9.02 18.57 34.96
C LEU A 24 -8.95 17.08 34.69
N ALA A 25 -9.63 16.63 33.63
CA ALA A 25 -9.33 15.37 33.00
C ALA A 25 -7.84 15.47 32.68
N VAL A 26 -7.03 14.81 33.50
CA VAL A 26 -5.67 14.48 33.10
C VAL A 26 -5.92 13.49 31.99
N ASP A 27 -5.76 13.92 30.74
CA ASP A 27 -5.66 13.02 29.60
C ASP A 27 -4.51 12.07 29.93
N ALA A 28 -4.88 10.92 30.49
CA ALA A 28 -3.94 9.86 30.70
C ALA A 28 -3.53 9.45 29.28
N LEU A 29 -2.29 9.79 28.92
CA LEU A 29 -1.52 9.17 27.86
C LEU A 29 -1.49 7.65 28.11
N ALA A 30 -2.60 6.96 27.82
CA ALA A 30 -2.83 5.59 28.21
C ALA A 30 -2.65 4.73 26.98
N GLY A 31 -1.40 4.36 26.69
CA GLY A 31 -1.12 3.32 25.71
C GLY A 31 -1.87 2.02 26.02
N VAL A 32 -2.36 1.32 24.99
CA VAL A 32 -3.02 0.02 25.13
C VAL A 32 -2.01 -1.02 25.64
N HIS A 33 -2.40 -1.75 26.69
CA HIS A 33 -1.65 -2.89 27.21
C HIS A 33 -2.56 -4.11 27.33
N ILE A 34 -2.42 -5.04 26.39
CA ILE A 34 -3.22 -6.26 26.32
C ILE A 34 -2.35 -7.44 26.72
N LYS A 35 -2.81 -8.22 27.69
CA LYS A 35 -2.16 -9.45 28.14
C LYS A 35 -3.10 -10.63 27.95
N ARG A 36 -2.67 -11.62 27.17
CA ARG A 36 -3.45 -12.80 26.82
C ARG A 36 -2.70 -14.08 27.17
N THR A 37 -3.46 -15.12 27.47
CA THR A 37 -2.92 -16.46 27.67
C THR A 37 -3.14 -17.22 26.37
N LEU A 38 -2.08 -17.75 25.78
CA LEU A 38 -2.21 -18.60 24.61
C LEU A 38 -2.62 -19.99 25.06
N ARG A 39 -3.63 -20.53 24.39
CA ARG A 39 -4.20 -21.84 24.64
C ARG A 39 -3.43 -22.87 23.84
N SER A 40 -3.25 -24.06 24.41
CA SER A 40 -2.79 -25.22 23.63
C SER A 40 -3.90 -25.64 22.67
N THR A 41 -3.51 -25.98 21.45
CA THR A 41 -4.36 -26.54 20.40
C THR A 41 -4.54 -28.06 20.53
N GLY A 42 -3.77 -28.71 21.41
CA GLY A 42 -3.72 -30.17 21.60
C GLY A 42 -2.58 -30.88 20.84
N VAL A 43 -1.76 -30.16 20.07
CA VAL A 43 -0.52 -30.72 19.47
C VAL A 43 0.49 -31.02 20.56
N ASP A 44 0.65 -30.08 21.51
CA ASP A 44 1.39 -30.27 22.76
C ASP A 44 0.46 -29.94 23.93
N ASP A 45 -0.01 -30.98 24.61
CA ASP A 45 -1.00 -30.88 25.70
C ASP A 45 -0.51 -30.09 26.92
N ASP A 46 0.82 -30.02 27.13
CA ASP A 46 1.37 -29.33 28.29
C ASP A 46 2.01 -27.97 27.96
N ALA A 47 2.08 -27.62 26.68
CA ALA A 47 2.44 -26.30 26.21
C ALA A 47 1.58 -25.19 26.83
N ARG A 48 2.25 -24.10 27.18
CA ARG A 48 1.61 -22.89 27.73
C ARG A 48 2.21 -21.68 27.06
N GLY A 49 1.36 -20.73 26.71
CA GLY A 49 1.82 -19.47 26.18
C GLY A 49 1.21 -18.23 26.81
N GLN A 50 1.83 -17.11 26.53
CA GLN A 50 1.35 -15.79 26.90
C GLN A 50 1.78 -14.80 25.84
N SER A 51 0.86 -13.93 25.42
CA SER A 51 1.18 -12.76 24.61
C SER A 51 0.95 -11.48 25.39
N VAL A 52 1.83 -10.51 25.16
CA VAL A 52 1.75 -9.17 25.72
C VAL A 52 1.91 -8.17 24.59
N VAL A 53 0.88 -7.36 24.38
CA VAL A 53 0.86 -6.28 23.40
C VAL A 53 0.93 -4.95 24.14
N VAL A 54 1.83 -4.08 23.71
CA VAL A 54 1.96 -2.70 24.21
C VAL A 54 1.95 -1.76 23.02
N ILE A 55 1.02 -0.81 23.01
CA ILE A 55 0.82 0.15 21.94
C ILE A 55 0.88 1.54 22.54
N ASN A 56 1.71 2.41 21.97
CA ASN A 56 1.71 3.81 22.31
C ASN A 56 0.98 4.55 21.19
N HIS A 57 -0.12 5.21 21.51
CA HIS A 57 -0.96 5.93 20.55
C HIS A 57 -0.17 7.01 19.80
N ASN A 58 0.75 7.70 20.48
CA ASN A 58 1.51 8.79 19.89
C ASN A 58 2.81 8.24 19.25
N GLY A 59 2.81 8.12 17.92
CA GLY A 59 4.01 7.82 17.13
C GLY A 59 4.19 6.37 16.68
N GLY A 60 3.12 5.57 16.73
CA GLY A 60 3.03 4.28 16.05
C GLY A 60 4.02 3.21 16.55
N ARG A 61 4.30 3.23 17.85
CA ARG A 61 5.20 2.29 18.51
C ARG A 61 4.39 1.15 19.11
N GLY A 62 4.40 0.01 18.42
CA GLY A 62 3.82 -1.24 18.88
C GLY A 62 4.89 -2.24 19.29
N ARG A 63 4.62 -3.01 20.34
CA ARG A 63 5.42 -4.16 20.75
C ARG A 63 4.51 -5.36 21.00
N LEU A 64 4.91 -6.52 20.50
CA LEU A 64 4.31 -7.80 20.82
C LEU A 64 5.41 -8.69 21.44
N VAL A 65 5.13 -9.29 22.59
CA VAL A 65 6.02 -10.28 23.21
C VAL A 65 5.26 -11.58 23.34
N VAL A 66 5.83 -12.65 22.78
CA VAL A 66 5.29 -14.01 22.87
C VAL A 66 6.20 -14.82 23.78
N HIS A 67 5.61 -15.40 24.80
CA HIS A 67 6.26 -16.30 25.74
C HIS A 67 5.69 -17.71 25.55
N GLY A 68 6.58 -18.68 25.45
CA GLY A 68 6.25 -20.10 25.42
C GLY A 68 6.93 -20.82 26.58
N ALA A 69 6.23 -21.77 27.19
CA ALA A 69 6.73 -22.63 28.25
C ALA A 69 6.23 -24.05 28.03
N LYS A 70 7.07 -25.04 28.37
CA LYS A 70 6.79 -26.46 28.13
C LYS A 70 6.48 -26.77 26.67
N LEU A 71 7.11 -26.04 25.76
CA LEU A 71 7.16 -26.39 24.35
C LEU A 71 8.28 -27.39 24.11
N ASP A 72 8.36 -27.94 22.90
CA ASP A 72 9.49 -28.79 22.53
C ASP A 72 10.85 -28.12 22.82
N PRO A 73 11.76 -28.79 23.55
CA PRO A 73 13.04 -28.20 23.93
C PRO A 73 14.01 -28.05 22.76
N ARG A 74 14.70 -26.89 22.71
CA ARG A 74 15.70 -26.56 21.67
C ARG A 74 15.11 -26.52 20.24
N SER A 75 13.82 -26.25 20.14
CA SER A 75 13.11 -26.12 18.88
C SER A 75 12.89 -24.65 18.50
N THR A 76 12.54 -24.42 17.24
CA THR A 76 12.18 -23.10 16.72
C THR A 76 10.76 -23.17 16.19
N PHE A 77 9.91 -22.28 16.68
CA PHE A 77 8.51 -22.17 16.31
C PHE A 77 8.31 -20.97 15.40
N ALA A 78 7.42 -21.08 14.43
CA ALA A 78 6.94 -19.94 13.66
C ALA A 78 5.93 -19.14 14.49
N VAL A 79 5.94 -17.82 14.34
CA VAL A 79 4.93 -16.94 14.94
C VAL A 79 4.18 -16.25 13.81
N THR A 80 2.87 -16.46 13.76
CA THR A 80 1.97 -15.94 12.73
C THR A 80 0.92 -15.04 13.38
N LEU A 81 0.61 -13.93 12.73
CA LEU A 81 -0.33 -12.93 13.24
C LEU A 81 -1.29 -12.54 12.10
N GLY A 82 -2.56 -12.91 12.25
CA GLY A 82 -3.59 -12.72 11.22
C GLY A 82 -3.21 -13.37 9.89
N GLY A 83 -2.62 -14.58 9.93
CA GLY A 83 -2.14 -15.31 8.76
C GLY A 83 -0.79 -14.85 8.18
N VAL A 84 -0.18 -13.79 8.74
CA VAL A 84 1.14 -13.30 8.29
C VAL A 84 2.23 -13.78 9.23
N ARG A 85 3.25 -14.48 8.71
CA ARG A 85 4.41 -14.90 9.51
C ARG A 85 5.26 -13.68 9.88
N ILE A 86 5.31 -13.34 11.16
CA ILE A 86 6.04 -12.17 11.68
C ILE A 86 7.43 -12.51 12.22
N GLY A 87 7.71 -13.80 12.47
CA GLY A 87 9.05 -14.27 12.83
C GLY A 87 9.00 -15.59 13.57
N THR A 88 9.88 -15.75 14.56
CA THR A 88 10.12 -17.04 15.22
C THR A 88 10.25 -16.93 16.75
N LEU A 89 10.00 -18.04 17.44
CA LEU A 89 10.25 -18.23 18.87
C LEU A 89 11.17 -19.43 19.06
N ALA A 90 12.37 -19.21 19.59
CA ALA A 90 13.29 -20.28 19.92
C ALA A 90 13.17 -20.68 21.40
N THR A 91 13.20 -21.98 21.69
CA THR A 91 13.14 -22.52 23.06
C THR A 91 14.52 -22.96 23.56
N ASN A 92 14.70 -22.93 24.87
CA ASN A 92 15.87 -23.49 25.53
C ASN A 92 15.73 -25.00 25.79
N ALA A 93 16.73 -25.59 26.44
CA ALA A 93 16.75 -27.00 26.83
C ALA A 93 15.60 -27.44 27.77
N ARG A 94 14.80 -26.51 28.29
CA ARG A 94 13.64 -26.77 29.15
C ARG A 94 12.31 -26.43 28.45
N GLY A 95 12.32 -26.17 27.14
CA GLY A 95 11.10 -25.83 26.41
C GLY A 95 10.57 -24.42 26.69
N ASN A 96 11.41 -23.50 27.18
CA ASN A 96 10.99 -22.12 27.43
C ASN A 96 11.60 -21.18 26.40
N GLY A 97 10.78 -20.33 25.82
CA GLY A 97 11.18 -19.37 24.79
C GLY A 97 10.51 -18.02 24.97
N ARG A 98 11.13 -16.99 24.39
CA ARG A 98 10.54 -15.65 24.32
C ARG A 98 10.92 -14.96 23.03
N ALA A 99 9.92 -14.62 22.23
CA ALA A 99 10.05 -13.79 21.05
C ALA A 99 9.61 -12.36 21.36
N ARG A 100 10.31 -11.38 20.80
CA ARG A 100 9.97 -9.96 20.92
C ARG A 100 9.84 -9.39 19.52
N PHE A 101 8.74 -8.70 19.27
CA PHE A 101 8.43 -8.03 18.03
C PHE A 101 8.20 -6.54 18.32
N SER A 102 8.69 -5.66 17.45
CA SER A 102 8.57 -4.22 17.61
C SER A 102 8.41 -3.55 16.25
N SER A 103 7.55 -2.53 16.16
CA SER A 103 7.43 -1.70 14.94
C SER A 103 8.70 -0.88 14.68
N ARG A 104 9.54 -0.72 15.71
CA ARG A 104 10.91 -0.17 15.62
C ARG A 104 11.86 -1.20 16.25
N PRO A 105 12.30 -2.23 15.50
CA PRO A 105 13.06 -3.33 16.07
C PRO A 105 14.44 -2.88 16.54
N GLY A 106 14.77 -3.20 17.80
CA GLY A 106 16.15 -3.15 18.28
C GLY A 106 16.95 -4.39 17.85
N PRO A 107 18.23 -4.50 18.24
CA PRO A 107 19.11 -5.60 17.81
C PRO A 107 18.66 -7.02 18.21
N ARG A 108 17.70 -7.14 19.13
CA ARG A 108 17.17 -8.41 19.66
C ARG A 108 15.67 -8.57 19.43
N ASP A 109 15.06 -7.60 18.77
CA ASP A 109 13.65 -7.62 18.46
C ASP A 109 13.49 -7.97 16.98
N GLN A 110 12.46 -8.75 16.67
CA GLN A 110 12.02 -9.01 15.31
C GLN A 110 11.06 -7.89 14.89
N THR A 111 10.86 -7.73 13.58
CA THR A 111 9.97 -6.70 13.05
C THR A 111 8.51 -7.03 13.35
N LEU A 112 7.77 -6.07 13.87
CA LEU A 112 6.30 -6.11 13.92
C LEU A 112 5.78 -5.24 12.77
N GLY A 113 5.50 -5.88 11.64
CA GLY A 113 5.07 -5.19 10.41
C GLY A 113 3.57 -4.93 10.31
N THR A 114 2.78 -5.29 11.33
CA THR A 114 1.33 -5.15 11.33
C THR A 114 0.82 -4.93 12.74
N ASP A 115 -0.33 -4.27 12.88
CA ASP A 115 -1.00 -4.07 14.16
C ASP A 115 -1.49 -5.40 14.73
N PRO A 116 -1.10 -5.81 15.95
CA PRO A 116 -1.60 -7.03 16.57
C PRO A 116 -3.06 -6.99 17.04
N ARG A 117 -3.68 -5.81 17.20
CA ARG A 117 -5.08 -5.72 17.66
C ARG A 117 -6.05 -6.39 16.69
N GLY A 118 -7.06 -7.07 17.24
CA GLY A 118 -8.09 -7.78 16.47
C GLY A 118 -7.58 -8.99 15.66
N LYS A 119 -6.30 -9.37 15.77
CA LYS A 119 -5.71 -10.47 14.99
C LYS A 119 -5.60 -11.76 15.80
N HIS A 120 -5.74 -12.87 15.09
CA HIS A 120 -5.42 -14.20 15.60
C HIS A 120 -3.90 -14.39 15.67
N LEU A 121 -3.38 -14.86 16.80
CA LEU A 121 -1.96 -15.11 17.01
C LEU A 121 -1.72 -16.61 17.16
N GLU A 122 -0.83 -17.15 16.34
CA GLU A 122 -0.48 -18.57 16.29
C GLU A 122 1.02 -18.77 16.54
N VAL A 123 1.37 -19.86 17.22
CA VAL A 123 2.73 -20.36 17.38
C VAL A 123 2.77 -21.79 16.87
N ALA A 124 3.35 -21.98 15.68
CA ALA A 124 3.41 -23.27 14.99
C ALA A 124 4.79 -23.92 15.11
N ASP A 125 4.83 -25.24 15.13
CA ASP A 125 6.08 -26.02 15.13
C ASP A 125 6.78 -26.06 13.75
N GLU A 126 7.73 -26.99 13.59
CA GLU A 126 8.47 -27.17 12.33
C GLU A 126 7.67 -27.87 11.24
N ASP A 127 6.68 -28.68 11.61
CA ASP A 127 5.74 -29.34 10.70
C ASP A 127 4.62 -28.39 10.26
N GLY A 128 4.51 -27.23 10.92
CA GLY A 128 3.53 -26.19 10.62
C GLY A 128 2.21 -26.40 11.36
N GLU A 129 2.18 -27.26 12.37
CA GLU A 129 1.02 -27.46 13.24
C GLU A 129 1.02 -26.39 14.33
N ASP A 130 -0.11 -25.70 14.49
CA ASP A 130 -0.25 -24.69 15.53
C ASP A 130 -0.23 -25.37 16.89
N VAL A 131 0.69 -24.98 17.77
CA VAL A 131 0.84 -25.52 19.13
C VAL A 131 0.15 -24.63 20.15
N LEU A 132 0.20 -23.31 19.92
CA LEU A 132 -0.45 -22.32 20.78
C LEU A 132 -1.20 -21.30 19.92
N ASP A 133 -2.41 -20.94 20.35
CA ASP A 133 -3.20 -19.88 19.73
C ASP A 133 -3.88 -18.95 20.75
N ASP A 134 -4.25 -17.75 20.33
CA ASP A 134 -5.34 -16.95 20.93
C ASP A 134 -5.70 -15.78 20.02
N ASP A 135 -6.90 -15.23 20.22
CA ASP A 135 -7.30 -13.97 19.59
C ASP A 135 -6.84 -12.78 20.45
N ILE A 136 -6.18 -11.82 19.82
CA ILE A 136 -5.86 -10.54 20.43
C ILE A 136 -7.09 -9.65 20.30
N PRO A 137 -7.68 -9.18 21.41
CA PRO A 137 -8.85 -8.31 21.36
C PRO A 137 -8.53 -6.98 20.66
N ASP A 138 -9.58 -6.39 20.11
CA ASP A 138 -9.57 -5.05 19.50
C ASP A 138 -10.16 -3.99 20.44
N ASP A 139 -10.27 -4.31 21.74
CA ASP A 139 -11.00 -3.54 22.76
C ASP A 139 -10.35 -2.20 23.15
N GLY A 140 -9.27 -1.82 22.47
CA GLY A 140 -8.60 -0.52 22.58
C GLY A 140 -8.66 0.33 21.31
N VAL A 141 -9.62 0.05 20.42
CA VAL A 141 -9.87 0.77 19.16
C VAL A 141 -11.36 1.09 19.12
N ASP A 142 -11.74 2.36 19.04
CA ASP A 142 -13.14 2.69 18.77
C ASP A 142 -13.49 2.20 17.35
N PRO A 143 -14.67 1.56 17.15
CA PRO A 143 -15.05 1.03 15.84
C PRO A 143 -15.10 2.17 14.80
N GLY A 144 -14.24 2.09 13.79
CA GLY A 144 -14.12 3.11 12.75
C GLY A 144 -12.91 4.04 12.91
N GLU A 145 -12.03 3.79 13.88
CA GLU A 145 -10.71 4.42 13.91
C GLU A 145 -9.85 4.00 12.71
N VAL A 146 -9.09 4.97 12.22
CA VAL A 146 -8.10 4.88 11.14
C VAL A 146 -6.84 5.58 11.62
N ALA A 147 -5.69 5.27 11.01
CA ALA A 147 -4.50 6.07 11.18
C ALA A 147 -4.77 7.49 10.66
N CYS A 148 -4.64 8.47 11.53
CA CYS A 148 -4.71 9.87 11.21
C CYS A 148 -3.31 10.48 11.24
N CYS A 149 -2.91 11.09 10.12
CA CYS A 149 -1.66 11.81 10.00
C CYS A 149 -1.91 13.29 10.25
N LEU A 150 -1.68 13.75 11.47
CA LEU A 150 -1.85 15.15 11.86
C LEU A 150 -0.55 15.91 11.60
N PRO A 151 -0.61 17.13 11.02
CA PRO A 151 0.58 17.97 10.87
C PRO A 151 1.04 18.50 12.24
N ASP A 152 2.32 18.30 12.57
CA ASP A 152 2.99 18.88 13.75
C ASP A 152 4.24 19.68 13.31
N ASP A 153 4.73 20.57 14.18
CA ASP A 153 5.87 21.47 13.95
C ASP A 153 7.18 20.72 13.57
N GLY A 154 7.23 19.40 13.76
CA GLY A 154 8.35 18.51 13.43
C GLY A 154 8.08 17.45 12.34
N GLY A 155 6.92 17.48 11.67
CA GLY A 155 6.46 16.48 10.69
C GLY A 155 5.08 15.92 11.03
N SER A 156 4.55 14.99 10.23
CA SER A 156 3.26 14.35 10.50
C SER A 156 3.33 13.37 11.67
N GLU A 157 2.52 13.60 12.71
CA GLU A 157 2.29 12.65 13.79
C GLU A 157 1.15 11.68 13.44
N CYS A 158 1.23 10.45 13.95
CA CYS A 158 0.18 9.46 13.74
C CYS A 158 -0.61 9.23 15.01
N GLU A 159 -1.93 9.33 14.92
CA GLU A 159 -2.89 8.99 15.96
C GLU A 159 -4.01 8.10 15.41
N ASP A 160 -4.44 7.10 16.17
CA ASP A 160 -5.64 6.31 15.82
C ASP A 160 -6.87 7.15 16.16
N ARG A 161 -7.66 7.55 15.15
CA ARG A 161 -8.84 8.43 15.29
C ARG A 161 -9.90 8.09 14.27
N THR A 162 -11.15 8.51 14.48
CA THR A 162 -12.15 8.39 13.42
C THR A 162 -11.79 9.26 12.21
N ALA A 163 -12.21 8.84 11.00
CA ALA A 163 -11.93 9.60 9.78
C ALA A 163 -12.47 11.05 9.83
N ASP A 164 -13.65 11.23 10.45
CA ASP A 164 -14.28 12.54 10.61
C ASP A 164 -13.47 13.46 11.54
N GLU A 165 -12.98 12.93 12.66
CA GLU A 165 -12.13 13.68 13.60
C GLU A 165 -10.79 14.05 12.95
N CYS A 166 -10.20 13.13 12.20
CA CYS A 166 -8.97 13.36 11.47
C CYS A 166 -9.09 14.54 10.51
N GLY A 167 -10.13 14.55 9.67
CA GLY A 167 -10.38 15.64 8.73
C GLY A 167 -10.68 16.97 9.42
N ARG A 168 -11.37 16.94 10.57
CA ARG A 168 -11.69 18.15 11.34
C ARG A 168 -10.45 18.80 11.95
N GLU A 169 -9.41 18.02 12.24
CA GLU A 169 -8.13 18.49 12.77
C GLU A 169 -7.10 18.79 11.67
N GLY A 170 -7.51 18.70 10.39
CA GLY A 170 -6.65 18.99 9.24
C GLY A 170 -5.64 17.88 8.94
N GLY A 171 -5.86 16.67 9.46
CA GLY A 171 -5.05 15.50 9.17
C GLY A 171 -5.49 14.76 7.90
N SER A 172 -4.59 13.90 7.43
CA SER A 172 -4.82 12.99 6.30
C SER A 172 -5.00 11.57 6.80
N ALA A 173 -6.03 10.87 6.32
CA ALA A 173 -6.28 9.46 6.63
C ALA A 173 -5.97 8.59 5.40
N PRO A 174 -4.82 7.90 5.33
CA PRO A 174 -4.45 7.08 4.17
C PRO A 174 -5.33 5.82 3.96
N GLY A 175 -6.35 5.58 4.81
CA GLY A 175 -7.28 4.44 4.72
C GLY A 175 -7.23 3.53 5.97
N PRO A 176 -7.64 2.24 5.87
CA PRO A 176 -7.66 1.30 6.98
C PRO A 176 -6.25 0.74 7.26
N ALA A 177 -5.38 1.57 7.80
CA ALA A 177 -4.19 1.16 8.52
C ALA A 177 -4.30 1.79 9.91
N SER A 178 -3.96 1.08 10.97
CA SER A 178 -3.75 1.74 12.27
C SER A 178 -2.38 2.40 12.28
N CYS A 179 -2.07 3.18 13.32
CA CYS A 179 -0.75 3.76 13.50
C CYS A 179 0.36 2.72 13.75
N ILE A 180 0.10 1.41 13.70
CA ILE A 180 1.12 0.37 13.86
C ILE A 180 1.21 -0.52 12.61
N PRO A 181 2.35 -0.50 11.89
CA PRO A 181 3.44 0.50 11.96
C PRO A 181 2.96 1.90 11.57
N ASN A 182 3.69 2.96 11.95
CA ASN A 182 3.31 4.34 11.62
C ASN A 182 3.28 4.55 10.08
N PRO A 183 2.10 4.78 9.46
CA PRO A 183 1.98 5.05 8.03
C PRO A 183 2.30 6.51 7.66
N CYS A 184 2.27 7.44 8.61
CA CYS A 184 2.48 8.88 8.40
C CYS A 184 3.93 9.26 8.14
N GLY A 185 4.86 8.29 8.15
CA GLY A 185 6.27 8.46 7.80
C GLY A 185 6.56 8.27 6.32
N THR A 186 5.59 7.81 5.52
CA THR A 186 5.65 8.00 4.07
C THR A 186 4.92 9.30 3.80
N THR A 187 5.66 10.35 3.47
CA THR A 187 5.10 11.41 2.61
C THR A 187 4.28 10.69 1.53
N PRO A 188 2.99 11.00 1.35
CA PRO A 188 2.25 10.40 0.24
C PRO A 188 3.06 10.62 -1.04
N PRO A 189 2.94 9.77 -2.07
CA PRO A 189 3.67 9.88 -3.34
C PRO A 189 3.41 11.18 -4.13
N GLU A 190 2.95 12.24 -3.49
CA GLU A 190 2.72 13.56 -4.09
C GLU A 190 4.02 14.16 -4.63
N ASP A 191 5.19 13.70 -4.15
CA ASP A 191 6.50 14.11 -4.67
C ASP A 191 7.25 12.98 -5.42
N GLN A 192 6.66 11.79 -5.53
CA GLN A 192 7.28 10.72 -6.32
C GLN A 192 6.97 10.99 -7.79
N GLU A 193 7.90 11.65 -8.46
CA GLU A 193 7.88 11.79 -9.91
C GLU A 193 7.77 10.38 -10.52
N ILE A 194 6.63 10.09 -11.14
CA ILE A 194 6.37 8.91 -11.97
C ILE A 194 6.58 9.29 -13.44
N GLY A 195 6.71 8.31 -14.33
CA GLY A 195 6.50 8.59 -15.76
C GLY A 195 5.00 8.71 -16.04
N CYS A 196 4.61 9.70 -16.83
CA CYS A 196 3.23 9.92 -17.24
C CYS A 196 3.16 10.17 -18.74
N CYS A 197 2.37 9.37 -19.45
CA CYS A 197 2.02 9.62 -20.84
C CYS A 197 0.86 10.59 -20.92
N VAL A 198 1.13 11.84 -21.21
CA VAL A 198 0.11 12.88 -21.37
C VAL A 198 -0.23 13.01 -22.86
N PRO A 199 -1.52 12.91 -23.26
CA PRO A 199 -1.91 13.14 -24.64
C PRO A 199 -1.71 14.61 -25.02
N ASP A 200 -1.00 14.86 -26.13
CA ASP A 200 -0.87 16.17 -26.79
C ASP A 200 -1.34 16.08 -28.26
N ASP A 201 -1.48 17.21 -28.93
CA ASP A 201 -1.93 17.34 -30.32
C ASP A 201 -1.01 16.59 -31.32
N ASP A 202 0.27 16.42 -30.97
CA ASP A 202 1.29 15.73 -31.77
C ASP A 202 1.54 14.26 -31.33
N GLY A 203 0.81 13.76 -30.33
CA GLY A 203 0.94 12.40 -29.78
C GLY A 203 1.16 12.37 -28.26
N ALA A 204 1.18 11.18 -27.67
CA ALA A 204 1.39 11.04 -26.23
C ALA A 204 2.87 11.26 -25.86
N GLU A 205 3.16 12.30 -25.08
CA GLU A 205 4.51 12.58 -24.58
C GLU A 205 4.72 12.01 -23.17
N CYS A 206 5.92 11.51 -22.88
CA CYS A 206 6.27 11.03 -21.54
C CYS A 206 6.90 12.15 -20.71
N GLU A 207 6.22 12.55 -19.64
CA GLU A 207 6.69 13.53 -18.67
C GLU A 207 6.90 12.89 -17.30
N ARG A 208 7.93 13.35 -16.58
CA ARG A 208 8.16 13.03 -15.18
C ARG A 208 7.31 13.97 -14.33
N THR A 209 6.21 13.47 -13.77
CA THR A 209 5.27 14.30 -12.99
C THR A 209 4.70 13.50 -11.82
N THR A 210 3.89 14.12 -10.98
CA THR A 210 3.25 13.47 -9.84
C THR A 210 2.06 12.61 -10.31
N GLU A 211 1.65 11.62 -9.52
CA GLU A 211 0.50 10.77 -9.87
C GLU A 211 -0.80 11.58 -9.98
N THR A 212 -0.95 12.60 -9.14
CA THR A 212 -2.09 13.52 -9.14
C THR A 212 -2.11 14.35 -10.42
N GLU A 213 -0.99 15.00 -10.76
CA GLU A 213 -0.91 15.86 -11.95
C GLU A 213 -1.04 15.05 -13.25
N CYS A 214 -0.52 13.83 -13.28
CA CYS A 214 -0.73 12.89 -14.37
C CYS A 214 -2.23 12.61 -14.58
N SER A 215 -2.96 12.33 -13.50
CA SER A 215 -4.39 12.04 -13.56
C SER A 215 -5.23 13.26 -13.95
N ASP A 216 -4.87 14.45 -13.43
CA ASP A 216 -5.53 15.73 -13.75
C ASP A 216 -5.38 16.10 -15.23
N ARG A 217 -4.28 15.69 -15.86
CA ARG A 217 -4.02 15.88 -17.29
C ARG A 217 -4.50 14.70 -18.15
N HIS A 218 -5.31 13.79 -17.59
CA HIS A 218 -5.82 12.59 -18.26
C HIS A 218 -4.72 11.68 -18.82
N GLY A 219 -3.53 11.71 -18.20
CA GLY A 219 -2.38 10.92 -18.59
C GLY A 219 -2.43 9.48 -18.06
N THR A 220 -1.60 8.63 -18.64
CA THR A 220 -1.43 7.22 -18.23
C THR A 220 -0.09 7.00 -17.54
N LYS A 221 -0.12 6.45 -16.32
CA LYS A 221 1.08 6.15 -15.52
C LYS A 221 1.96 5.07 -16.18
N VAL A 222 3.26 5.31 -16.21
CA VAL A 222 4.31 4.40 -16.71
C VAL A 222 5.53 4.38 -15.78
N ASP A 223 6.32 3.32 -15.85
CA ASP A 223 7.44 3.10 -14.92
C ASP A 223 8.67 3.98 -15.20
N THR A 224 9.03 4.21 -16.48
CA THR A 224 10.16 5.05 -16.91
C THR A 224 9.80 5.83 -18.18
N CYS A 225 10.37 7.04 -18.35
CA CYS A 225 10.25 7.82 -19.60
C CYS A 225 11.44 7.63 -20.56
N ASP A 226 12.45 6.85 -20.16
CA ASP A 226 13.57 6.47 -21.01
C ASP A 226 13.74 4.94 -21.02
N PRO A 227 13.55 4.25 -22.17
CA PRO A 227 13.07 4.77 -23.45
C PRO A 227 11.58 5.17 -23.41
N ASN A 228 11.13 6.13 -24.24
CA ASN A 228 9.76 6.67 -24.21
C ASN A 228 8.69 5.57 -24.45
N PRO A 229 7.92 5.17 -23.42
CA PRO A 229 6.94 4.09 -23.53
C PRO A 229 5.62 4.54 -24.17
N CYS A 230 5.39 5.86 -24.29
CA CYS A 230 4.11 6.45 -24.71
C CYS A 230 3.85 6.32 -26.22
N THR A 231 4.87 5.91 -26.98
CA THR A 231 4.75 5.61 -28.41
C THR A 231 4.33 4.17 -28.71
N SER A 232 4.36 3.28 -27.72
CA SER A 232 4.16 1.83 -27.91
C SER A 232 2.87 1.27 -27.30
N SER A 233 2.01 2.12 -26.74
CA SER A 233 0.80 1.69 -26.05
C SER A 233 -0.45 2.51 -26.41
N VAL A 234 -0.60 2.90 -27.67
CA VAL A 234 -1.93 3.26 -28.19
C VAL A 234 -2.59 1.98 -28.69
N PRO A 235 -3.55 1.38 -27.96
CA PRO A 235 -4.40 0.33 -28.52
C PRO A 235 -5.10 0.90 -29.76
N GLY A 236 -4.75 0.38 -30.94
CA GLY A 236 -5.36 0.79 -32.21
C GLY A 236 -4.38 1.25 -33.30
N ILE A 237 -3.07 1.36 -33.02
CA ILE A 237 -2.06 1.52 -34.08
C ILE A 237 -1.91 0.19 -34.82
N VAL A 238 -2.15 0.25 -36.12
CA VAL A 238 -2.11 -0.84 -37.08
C VAL A 238 -1.10 -0.50 -38.17
N ARG A 239 -0.58 -1.51 -38.86
CA ARG A 239 0.14 -1.26 -40.12
C ARG A 239 -0.89 -0.87 -41.17
N CYS A 240 -0.67 0.24 -41.85
CA CYS A 240 -1.54 0.79 -42.87
C CYS A 240 -0.83 0.74 -44.22
N CYS A 241 -1.46 0.12 -45.20
CA CYS A 241 -0.98 0.12 -46.58
C CYS A 241 -1.66 1.24 -47.35
N ILE A 242 -0.94 2.33 -47.59
CA ILE A 242 -1.45 3.50 -48.31
C ILE A 242 -1.04 3.37 -49.79
N PRO A 243 -1.99 3.44 -50.74
CA PRO A 243 -1.64 3.47 -52.15
C PRO A 243 -0.88 4.76 -52.48
N GLU A 244 0.19 4.67 -53.27
CA GLU A 244 0.87 5.87 -53.79
C GLU A 244 -0.10 6.64 -54.69
N HIS A 245 -0.68 7.72 -54.17
CA HIS A 245 -1.39 8.68 -54.98
C HIS A 245 -0.36 9.66 -55.54
N GLU A 246 -0.19 9.68 -56.87
CA GLU A 246 0.54 10.77 -57.54
C GLU A 246 -0.10 12.10 -57.11
N SER A 247 0.59 12.83 -56.25
CA SER A 247 0.33 14.23 -55.96
C SER A 247 0.45 15.01 -57.26
N GLY A 248 -0.66 15.08 -58.00
CA GLY A 248 -0.79 15.91 -59.19
C GLY A 248 -0.74 17.38 -58.79
N ASP A 249 0.46 17.91 -58.57
CA ASP A 249 0.70 19.34 -58.50
C ASP A 249 0.45 19.93 -59.90
N ASP A 250 -0.81 20.32 -60.14
CA ASP A 250 -1.24 21.06 -61.32
C ASP A 250 -0.63 22.48 -61.28
N SER A 251 0.61 22.57 -61.78
CA SER A 251 1.23 23.82 -62.19
C SER A 251 1.38 23.82 -63.70
N GLY A 252 0.27 24.03 -64.40
CA GLY A 252 0.26 24.21 -65.84
C GLY A 252 1.16 25.36 -66.31
N SER A 253 2.09 25.07 -67.23
CA SER A 253 2.31 25.81 -68.49
C SER A 253 3.53 25.28 -69.24
N GLY A 254 3.30 24.42 -70.24
CA GLY A 254 4.34 23.97 -71.17
C GLY A 254 3.77 23.33 -72.41
N ARG A 255 3.54 24.12 -73.46
CA ARG A 255 3.15 23.62 -74.79
C ARG A 255 4.33 22.87 -75.40
N GLY A 256 4.14 21.58 -75.69
CA GLY A 256 5.09 20.78 -76.46
C GLY A 256 4.43 19.52 -77.00
N SER A 257 4.15 19.51 -78.29
CA SER A 257 3.55 18.38 -79.01
C SER A 257 4.53 17.20 -79.17
N GLY A 258 4.00 16.00 -79.00
CA GLY A 258 4.38 14.83 -79.80
C GLY A 258 4.93 13.63 -79.03
N GLY A 259 4.37 12.46 -79.33
CA GLY A 259 5.01 11.16 -79.12
C GLY A 259 4.19 10.20 -78.27
N GLY A 260 3.50 9.27 -78.93
CA GLY A 260 2.85 8.16 -78.25
C GLY A 260 3.86 7.21 -77.61
N GLY A 261 3.47 6.63 -76.49
CA GLY A 261 4.14 5.54 -75.81
C GLY A 261 3.12 4.81 -74.95
N SER A 262 2.90 3.54 -75.28
CA SER A 262 2.15 2.58 -74.48
C SER A 262 3.02 2.07 -73.32
N GLY A 263 2.39 1.76 -72.19
CA GLY A 263 2.96 1.01 -71.07
C GLY A 263 3.26 1.91 -69.87
N GLY A 264 2.88 1.57 -68.65
CA GLY A 264 2.02 0.51 -68.16
C GLY A 264 1.33 1.00 -66.90
N ASP A 265 0.29 0.30 -66.46
CA ASP A 265 -0.21 0.39 -65.09
C ASP A 265 0.94 0.01 -64.15
N ASP A 266 1.75 0.97 -63.74
CA ASP A 266 2.70 0.82 -62.65
C ASP A 266 1.88 0.89 -61.35
N GLY A 267 1.29 -0.24 -60.99
CA GLY A 267 0.72 -0.47 -59.67
C GLY A 267 1.83 -0.40 -58.63
N GLY A 268 2.13 0.81 -58.16
CA GLY A 268 3.12 1.08 -57.11
C GLY A 268 2.86 0.16 -55.90
N THR A 269 3.95 -0.34 -55.30
CA THR A 269 3.84 -1.13 -54.08
C THR A 269 3.32 -0.17 -53.00
N PRO A 270 2.20 -0.46 -52.30
CA PRO A 270 1.69 0.44 -51.28
C PRO A 270 2.75 0.68 -50.21
N GLU A 271 2.87 1.91 -49.73
CA GLU A 271 3.76 2.23 -48.62
C GLU A 271 3.14 1.79 -47.29
N CYS A 272 3.95 1.24 -46.39
CA CYS A 272 3.51 0.84 -45.06
C CYS A 272 3.81 1.93 -44.05
N GLU A 273 2.77 2.45 -43.42
CA GLU A 273 2.86 3.38 -42.29
C GLU A 273 2.20 2.81 -41.04
N GLN A 274 2.66 3.18 -39.84
CA GLN A 274 2.00 2.79 -38.58
C GLN A 274 1.03 3.89 -38.17
N LEU A 275 -0.25 3.69 -38.42
CA LEU A 275 -1.32 4.66 -38.18
C LEU A 275 -2.44 4.03 -37.35
N THR A 276 -3.34 4.85 -36.80
CA THR A 276 -4.57 4.28 -36.23
C THR A 276 -5.46 3.69 -37.33
N ALA A 277 -6.27 2.68 -36.99
CA ALA A 277 -7.16 2.07 -37.98
C ALA A 277 -8.11 3.08 -38.65
N GLN A 278 -8.53 4.12 -37.92
CA GLN A 278 -9.38 5.17 -38.46
C GLN A 278 -8.61 6.09 -39.41
N HIS A 279 -7.45 6.59 -39.00
CA HIS A 279 -6.60 7.46 -39.83
C HIS A 279 -6.15 6.74 -41.11
N CYS A 280 -5.86 5.44 -41.01
CA CYS A 280 -5.52 4.62 -42.16
C CYS A 280 -6.64 4.61 -43.22
N MET A 281 -7.90 4.51 -42.78
CA MET A 281 -9.05 4.56 -43.70
C MET A 281 -9.28 5.97 -44.25
N ASP A 282 -9.01 7.01 -43.46
CA ASP A 282 -9.15 8.41 -43.87
C ASP A 282 -8.15 8.78 -44.99
N GLU A 283 -6.94 8.21 -44.95
CA GLU A 283 -5.91 8.32 -46.00
C GLU A 283 -6.15 7.36 -47.20
N GLY A 284 -7.29 6.67 -47.24
CA GLY A 284 -7.61 5.71 -48.30
C GLY A 284 -6.78 4.41 -48.26
N GLY A 285 -6.05 4.20 -47.17
CA GLY A 285 -5.24 3.02 -46.93
C GLY A 285 -6.02 1.82 -46.36
N SER A 286 -5.36 0.67 -46.33
CA SER A 286 -5.90 -0.59 -45.80
C SER A 286 -5.21 -0.98 -44.49
N PRO A 287 -5.93 -1.05 -43.35
CA PRO A 287 -5.34 -1.43 -42.06
C PRO A 287 -5.09 -2.94 -41.98
N MET A 288 -3.97 -3.33 -41.38
CA MET A 288 -3.52 -4.70 -41.11
C MET A 288 -3.33 -4.96 -39.61
N ASP A 289 -2.91 -6.16 -39.22
CA ASP A 289 -2.57 -6.45 -37.84
C ASP A 289 -1.41 -5.56 -37.33
N PRO A 290 -1.32 -5.26 -36.02
CA PRO A 290 -0.19 -4.53 -35.44
C PRO A 290 1.17 -5.18 -35.77
N GLY A 291 2.20 -4.37 -35.97
CA GLY A 291 3.56 -4.86 -36.24
C GLY A 291 4.46 -3.83 -36.94
N PRO A 292 5.73 -4.16 -37.19
CA PRO A 292 6.65 -3.27 -37.90
C PRO A 292 6.40 -3.24 -39.42
N CYS A 293 6.67 -2.10 -40.06
CA CYS A 293 6.60 -1.89 -41.51
C CYS A 293 7.89 -2.28 -42.25
N ASP A 294 8.93 -2.74 -41.55
CA ASP A 294 10.17 -3.22 -42.14
C ASP A 294 10.34 -4.74 -41.92
N PRO A 295 10.48 -5.54 -42.99
CA PRO A 295 10.32 -5.18 -44.41
C PRO A 295 8.85 -4.88 -44.77
N ASN A 296 8.62 -4.06 -45.82
CA ASN A 296 7.28 -3.64 -46.24
C ASN A 296 6.34 -4.85 -46.42
N PRO A 297 5.31 -5.01 -45.55
CA PRO A 297 4.39 -6.13 -45.60
C PRO A 297 3.23 -5.92 -46.59
N CYS A 298 3.12 -4.75 -47.21
CA CYS A 298 2.03 -4.42 -48.12
C CYS A 298 2.14 -5.22 -49.43
N PRO A 299 1.07 -5.90 -49.85
CA PRO A 299 1.07 -6.62 -51.10
C PRO A 299 1.13 -5.62 -52.27
N ALA A 300 1.98 -5.90 -53.27
CA ALA A 300 1.91 -5.17 -54.54
C ALA A 300 0.50 -5.32 -55.14
N ALA A 301 -0.01 -4.24 -55.75
CA ALA A 301 -1.29 -4.28 -56.44
C ALA A 301 -1.27 -5.37 -57.54
N PRO A 302 -2.37 -6.13 -57.74
CA PRO A 302 -2.44 -7.19 -58.76
C PRO A 302 -2.46 -6.67 -60.19
#